data_AF-A0A0C5KHB2-F1
#
_entry.id   AF-A0A0C5KHB2-F1
#
_cell.length_a   1.000
_cell.length_b   1.000
_cell.length_c   1.000
_cell.angle_alpha   90.00
_cell.angle_beta   90.00
_cell.angle_gamma   90.00
#
_symmetry.space_group_name_H-M   'P 1'
#
loop_
_entity.id
_entity.type
_entity.pdbx_description
1 polymer ?
#
loop_
_entity_poly.entity_id
_entity_poly.type
_entity_poly.pdbx_seq_one_letter_code
_entity_poly.pdbx_strand_id
1 'polypeptide(L)'
;RLKDGEDKCTGRLEVKVQEEWGTVCNNGWGMDEVSVICRQLGCPTAVKATGWTNSWAGSGRIWMDHVSCRGNESALWDCKHDGWGKHNCTHQQDVVITCSDGSNLKMRLVNGGNRCSGRIEVMFEGQWGTVCDDNFNIDHASVACKQLECGSAVSFSGSANFGEGSGPIWFDDLICSGNESALWNCKHEGWGKHNCDHSEDVGVICMDGADLSLRLVDGVTECSGRLEVKFQGEWGTVCDDGWDSHDAAVVCKQLGCPTAITATGRVNTSEGTGHIWLDSVSCHGHESALWQCRHHEWGKHYCNHNEDAGVTCSDGSDLELRLVGGGSRCAGTVEVEIQKLLGKVCDRGWGLKEADVVCRHLGCGSALKTSYQSYSKVKATDTWLFLSSCVGNESSLWDCQNWQWGGLSCDHYEEAKVTCSAHREPRLVGGE
;
A
#
# COMPACT_ATOMS: atom_id res chain seq x y z
N ARG A 1 34.31 30.99 3.88
CA ARG A 1 35.24 29.85 4.08
C ARG A 1 34.76 29.04 5.28
N LEU A 2 35.13 27.78 5.36
CA LEU A 2 35.01 27.00 6.59
C LEU A 2 36.38 26.98 7.27
N LYS A 3 36.40 27.24 8.57
CA LYS A 3 37.63 27.37 9.37
C LYS A 3 37.57 26.41 10.56
N ASP A 4 38.74 25.95 10.99
CA ASP A 4 38.95 25.10 12.17
C ASP A 4 38.27 23.72 12.09
N GLY A 5 37.88 23.27 10.89
CA GLY A 5 37.46 21.89 10.63
C GLY A 5 38.58 21.02 10.06
N GLU A 6 38.29 19.74 9.87
CA GLU A 6 39.25 18.74 9.40
C GLU A 6 39.70 18.95 7.94
N ASP A 7 38.86 19.58 7.13
CA ASP A 7 39.12 19.86 5.72
C ASP A 7 38.48 21.19 5.27
N LYS A 8 38.56 21.50 3.97
CA LYS A 8 38.00 22.74 3.39
C LYS A 8 36.46 22.78 3.34
N CYS A 9 35.82 21.64 3.59
CA CYS A 9 34.38 21.41 3.49
C CYS A 9 33.72 21.18 4.85
N THR A 10 34.49 21.29 5.93
CA THR A 10 34.01 21.18 7.31
C THR A 10 34.54 22.34 8.14
N GLY A 11 33.74 22.86 9.06
CA GLY A 11 34.18 23.83 10.08
C GLY A 11 33.26 25.04 10.24
N ARG A 12 33.69 26.00 11.06
CA ARG A 12 32.96 27.23 11.34
C ARG A 12 32.87 28.11 10.09
N LEU A 13 31.68 28.61 9.80
CA LEU A 13 31.45 29.48 8.66
C LEU A 13 31.92 30.91 8.93
N GLU A 14 32.81 31.40 8.07
CA GLU A 14 33.24 32.79 8.04
C GLU A 14 32.99 33.43 6.66
N VAL A 15 32.46 34.65 6.65
CA VAL A 15 32.21 35.49 5.47
C VAL A 15 33.15 36.70 5.50
N LYS A 16 33.63 37.15 4.34
CA LYS A 16 34.53 38.30 4.22
C LYS A 16 33.76 39.51 3.69
N VAL A 17 33.75 40.60 4.45
CA VAL A 17 33.07 41.86 4.10
C VAL A 17 34.07 42.99 4.26
N GLN A 18 34.27 43.81 3.22
CA GLN A 18 35.22 44.94 3.23
C GLN A 18 36.62 44.54 3.74
N GLU A 19 37.16 43.44 3.22
CA GLU A 19 38.45 42.87 3.61
C GLU A 19 38.55 42.28 5.03
N GLU A 20 37.48 42.32 5.83
CA GLU A 20 37.43 41.75 7.18
C GLU A 20 36.63 40.43 7.23
N TRP A 21 37.22 39.39 7.82
CA TRP A 21 36.52 38.12 8.08
C TRP A 21 35.69 38.20 9.35
N GLY A 22 34.49 37.64 9.32
CA GLY A 22 33.64 37.48 10.50
C GLY A 22 32.74 36.26 10.38
N THR A 23 32.13 35.87 11.49
CA THR A 23 31.35 34.64 11.62
C THR A 23 29.88 34.86 11.23
N VAL A 24 29.13 33.77 11.18
CA VAL A 24 27.69 33.79 10.88
C VAL A 24 26.93 33.09 12.01
N CYS A 25 25.86 33.72 12.49
CA CYS A 25 25.02 33.14 13.53
C CYS A 25 24.16 31.98 13.01
N ASN A 26 23.90 30.99 13.86
CA ASN A 26 23.12 29.78 13.56
C ASN A 26 21.60 29.96 13.61
N ASN A 27 21.08 31.13 14.00
CA ASN A 27 19.64 31.38 14.02
C ASN A 27 19.05 31.21 12.62
N GLY A 28 18.00 30.40 12.51
CA GLY A 28 17.28 30.17 11.25
C GLY A 28 17.97 29.21 10.26
N TRP A 29 19.10 28.58 10.65
CA TRP A 29 19.80 27.65 9.76
C TRP A 29 19.11 26.28 9.65
N GLY A 30 18.70 25.95 8.44
CA GLY A 30 18.27 24.63 7.99
C GLY A 30 19.15 24.09 6.89
N MET A 31 18.65 23.08 6.17
CA MET A 31 19.40 22.39 5.13
C MET A 31 19.57 23.20 3.84
N ASP A 32 18.70 24.19 3.61
CA ASP A 32 18.74 25.05 2.42
C ASP A 32 19.94 26.02 2.48
N GLU A 33 20.21 26.64 3.63
CA GLU A 33 21.38 27.50 3.83
C GLU A 33 22.68 26.70 3.68
N VAL A 34 22.72 25.49 4.26
CA VAL A 34 23.86 24.58 4.14
C VAL A 34 24.07 24.18 2.66
N SER A 35 22.98 23.95 1.92
CA SER A 35 23.04 23.63 0.49
C SER A 35 23.70 24.73 -0.33
N VAL A 36 23.33 25.98 -0.06
CA VAL A 36 23.89 27.15 -0.74
C VAL A 36 25.38 27.27 -0.44
N ILE A 37 25.79 27.20 0.83
CA ILE A 37 27.19 27.40 1.18
C ILE A 37 28.09 26.24 0.73
N CYS A 38 27.65 24.99 0.82
CA CYS A 38 28.43 23.85 0.32
C CYS A 38 28.67 23.97 -1.20
N ARG A 39 27.63 24.32 -1.97
CA ARG A 39 27.74 24.55 -3.42
C ARG A 39 28.63 25.75 -3.73
N GLN A 40 28.47 26.86 -3.01
CA GLN A 40 29.27 28.06 -3.19
C GLN A 40 30.77 27.82 -2.92
N LEU A 41 31.09 26.95 -1.97
CA LEU A 41 32.47 26.56 -1.65
C LEU A 41 33.03 25.47 -2.59
N GLY A 42 32.22 24.93 -3.52
CA GLY A 42 32.61 23.82 -4.37
C GLY A 42 32.82 22.52 -3.58
N CYS A 43 32.08 22.36 -2.48
CA CYS A 43 32.09 21.19 -1.62
C CYS A 43 30.98 20.20 -2.00
N PRO A 44 31.13 18.91 -1.67
CA PRO A 44 30.07 17.93 -1.85
C PRO A 44 28.81 18.29 -1.06
N THR A 45 27.65 17.89 -1.57
CA THR A 45 26.34 18.25 -1.02
C THR A 45 25.49 17.04 -0.63
N ALA A 46 26.06 15.83 -0.65
CA ALA A 46 25.31 14.61 -0.31
C ALA A 46 24.97 14.58 1.18
N VAL A 47 25.83 15.16 2.02
CA VAL A 47 25.59 15.39 3.43
C VAL A 47 25.80 16.86 3.73
N LYS A 48 24.83 17.42 4.42
CA LYS A 48 24.79 18.80 4.87
C LYS A 48 24.39 18.74 6.32
N ALA A 49 25.23 19.21 7.21
CA ALA A 49 24.92 19.21 8.64
C ALA A 49 25.36 20.51 9.29
N THR A 50 24.61 20.89 10.33
CA THR A 50 24.99 21.96 11.24
C THR A 50 25.47 21.34 12.55
N GLY A 51 26.71 21.62 12.95
CA GLY A 51 27.24 21.17 14.25
C GLY A 51 27.10 22.24 15.34
N TRP A 52 26.95 21.80 16.60
CA TRP A 52 27.05 22.64 17.80
C TRP A 52 28.22 22.12 18.63
N THR A 53 29.43 22.58 18.34
CA THR A 53 30.56 22.32 19.24
C THR A 53 31.09 23.64 19.77
N ASN A 54 31.07 23.81 21.09
CA ASN A 54 31.64 24.99 21.77
C ASN A 54 33.13 25.14 21.47
N SER A 55 33.80 24.05 21.08
CA SER A 55 35.18 23.99 20.60
C SER A 55 35.42 24.77 19.30
N TRP A 56 34.36 25.20 18.61
CA TRP A 56 34.44 26.00 17.40
C TRP A 56 33.92 27.44 17.57
N ALA A 57 33.72 27.92 18.80
CA ALA A 57 33.35 29.33 19.01
C ALA A 57 34.39 30.26 18.39
N GLY A 58 33.95 31.15 17.51
CA GLY A 58 34.80 32.14 16.86
C GLY A 58 35.15 33.30 17.78
N SER A 59 35.73 34.32 17.17
CA SER A 59 36.03 35.59 17.82
C SER A 59 35.95 36.72 16.80
N GLY A 60 35.64 37.93 17.26
CA GLY A 60 35.63 39.11 16.42
C GLY A 60 34.21 39.50 16.00
N ARG A 61 34.03 39.81 14.72
CA ARG A 61 32.76 40.34 14.21
C ARG A 61 31.85 39.20 13.75
N ILE A 62 30.57 39.28 14.08
CA ILE A 62 29.52 38.43 13.50
C ILE A 62 28.85 39.24 12.38
N TRP A 63 28.84 38.71 11.16
CA TRP A 63 28.40 39.45 9.97
C TRP A 63 26.94 39.22 9.61
N MET A 64 26.42 38.03 9.82
CA MET A 64 25.08 37.64 9.35
C MET A 64 24.32 36.92 10.47
N ASP A 65 23.02 37.17 10.52
CA ASP A 65 22.05 36.59 11.44
C ASP A 65 20.71 36.39 10.70
N HIS A 66 19.90 35.44 11.17
CA HIS A 66 18.65 34.98 10.54
C HIS A 66 18.77 34.78 9.02
N VAL A 67 19.78 34.01 8.60
CA VAL A 67 19.99 33.69 7.19
C VAL A 67 18.92 32.69 6.75
N SER A 68 18.18 33.03 5.69
CA SER A 68 17.10 32.22 5.14
C SER A 68 17.18 32.17 3.63
N CYS A 69 17.42 30.96 3.12
CA CYS A 69 17.60 30.60 1.72
C CYS A 69 16.42 29.73 1.24
N ARG A 70 16.29 29.61 -0.09
CA ARG A 70 15.43 28.64 -0.79
C ARG A 70 16.22 27.40 -1.24
N GLY A 71 17.54 27.41 -1.07
CA GLY A 71 18.45 26.33 -1.42
C GLY A 71 19.06 26.45 -2.83
N ASN A 72 18.53 27.33 -3.68
CA ASN A 72 18.95 27.48 -5.08
C ASN A 72 19.78 28.75 -5.37
N GLU A 73 19.97 29.62 -4.39
CA GLU A 73 20.75 30.85 -4.47
C GLU A 73 22.20 30.61 -4.93
N SER A 74 22.80 31.56 -5.65
CA SER A 74 24.20 31.45 -6.09
C SER A 74 25.20 31.59 -4.95
N ALA A 75 24.88 32.39 -3.94
CA ALA A 75 25.73 32.63 -2.79
C ALA A 75 24.90 32.90 -1.53
N LEU A 76 25.50 32.68 -0.37
CA LEU A 76 24.85 32.87 0.94
C LEU A 76 24.34 34.31 1.14
N TRP A 77 25.03 35.30 0.59
CA TRP A 77 24.63 36.71 0.67
C TRP A 77 23.51 37.10 -0.29
N ASP A 78 23.08 36.18 -1.17
CA ASP A 78 21.87 36.36 -1.97
C ASP A 78 20.61 35.90 -1.19
N CYS A 79 20.81 35.17 -0.08
CA CYS A 79 19.74 34.77 0.82
C CYS A 79 19.24 35.96 1.65
N LYS A 80 18.03 35.85 2.20
CA LYS A 80 17.48 36.86 3.09
C LYS A 80 18.24 36.82 4.42
N HIS A 81 18.59 37.98 4.99
CA HIS A 81 19.21 38.11 6.31
C HIS A 81 18.93 39.49 6.91
N ASP A 82 19.20 39.69 8.21
CA ASP A 82 18.84 40.92 8.95
C ASP A 82 19.69 42.16 8.61
N GLY A 83 20.63 42.01 7.68
CA GLY A 83 21.63 43.01 7.29
C GLY A 83 22.99 42.82 7.97
N TRP A 84 24.03 43.39 7.36
CA TRP A 84 25.42 43.15 7.75
C TRP A 84 25.76 43.71 9.14
N GLY A 85 26.27 42.84 10.02
CA GLY A 85 26.69 43.19 11.38
C GLY A 85 25.53 43.45 12.35
N LYS A 86 24.30 43.15 11.96
CA LYS A 86 23.13 43.19 12.84
C LYS A 86 22.86 41.78 13.36
N HIS A 87 23.12 41.56 14.64
CA HIS A 87 22.90 40.28 15.31
C HIS A 87 22.64 40.48 16.80
N ASN A 88 22.01 39.49 17.43
CA ASN A 88 21.95 39.39 18.90
C ASN A 88 22.76 38.21 19.45
N CYS A 89 23.52 37.55 18.57
CA CYS A 89 24.23 36.31 18.88
C CYS A 89 25.55 36.54 19.63
N THR A 90 25.97 35.51 20.36
CA THR A 90 27.34 35.33 20.84
C THR A 90 28.10 34.35 19.94
N HIS A 91 29.42 34.27 20.07
CA HIS A 91 30.22 33.29 19.30
C HIS A 91 29.96 31.82 19.66
N GLN A 92 29.23 31.55 20.75
CA GLN A 92 28.73 30.19 21.03
C GLN A 92 27.63 29.76 20.05
N GLN A 93 27.07 30.72 19.29
CA GLN A 93 26.03 30.50 18.29
C GLN A 93 26.57 30.64 16.87
N ASP A 94 27.90 30.62 16.68
CA ASP A 94 28.48 30.59 15.35
C ASP A 94 28.13 29.28 14.65
N VAL A 95 27.64 29.35 13.42
CA VAL A 95 27.26 28.17 12.67
C VAL A 95 28.50 27.41 12.20
N VAL A 96 28.42 26.09 12.35
CA VAL A 96 29.42 25.14 11.85
C VAL A 96 28.77 24.30 10.79
N ILE A 97 29.45 24.16 9.67
CA ILE A 97 28.98 23.48 8.48
C ILE A 97 29.84 22.25 8.22
N THR A 98 29.18 21.14 7.95
CA THR A 98 29.80 19.93 7.39
C THR A 98 29.18 19.65 6.02
N CYS A 99 30.02 19.67 5.00
CA CYS A 99 29.69 19.31 3.62
C CYS A 99 30.46 18.04 3.25
N SER A 100 29.76 16.91 3.09
CA SER A 100 30.41 15.63 2.78
C SER A 100 29.78 14.94 1.56
N ASP A 101 30.57 14.11 0.90
CA ASP A 101 30.14 13.28 -0.22
C ASP A 101 29.31 12.07 0.24
N GLY A 102 29.12 11.90 1.56
CA GLY A 102 28.31 10.83 2.14
C GLY A 102 29.00 9.48 2.12
N SER A 103 30.29 9.41 1.78
CA SER A 103 31.06 8.16 1.72
C SER A 103 31.14 7.41 3.07
N ASN A 104 31.01 8.13 4.18
CA ASN A 104 31.01 7.56 5.54
C ASN A 104 29.61 7.24 6.07
N LEU A 105 28.55 7.60 5.36
CA LEU A 105 27.18 7.26 5.77
C LEU A 105 26.90 5.78 5.49
N LYS A 106 26.23 5.15 6.43
CA LYS A 106 25.78 3.75 6.30
C LYS A 106 24.38 3.63 6.88
N MET A 107 23.63 2.67 6.36
CA MET A 107 22.34 2.28 6.92
C MET A 107 22.39 0.80 7.27
N ARG A 108 21.69 0.42 8.34
CA ARG A 108 21.42 -0.96 8.68
C ARG A 108 20.03 -1.09 9.30
N LEU A 109 19.50 -2.32 9.25
CA LEU A 109 18.33 -2.70 10.03
C LEU A 109 18.79 -3.55 11.21
N VAL A 110 18.24 -3.26 12.40
CA VAL A 110 18.61 -3.91 13.67
C VAL A 110 17.39 -4.57 14.29
N ASN A 111 17.59 -5.67 15.01
CA ASN A 111 16.55 -6.40 15.74
C ASN A 111 15.41 -6.98 14.88
N GLY A 112 15.60 -7.15 13.58
CA GLY A 112 14.70 -7.95 12.74
C GLY A 112 15.11 -9.41 12.64
N GLY A 113 14.26 -10.22 12.00
CA GLY A 113 14.53 -11.63 11.75
C GLY A 113 15.60 -11.89 10.68
N ASN A 114 15.96 -10.86 9.90
CA ASN A 114 16.93 -10.93 8.80
C ASN A 114 17.50 -9.54 8.45
N ARG A 115 18.42 -9.45 7.48
CA ARG A 115 19.07 -8.19 7.07
C ARG A 115 18.13 -7.14 6.46
N CYS A 116 16.92 -7.53 6.06
CA CYS A 116 15.94 -6.73 5.32
C CYS A 116 14.68 -6.46 6.14
N SER A 117 14.76 -6.62 7.46
CA SER A 117 13.72 -6.23 8.42
C SER A 117 14.39 -5.70 9.70
N GLY A 118 13.77 -4.72 10.36
CA GLY A 118 14.26 -4.19 11.64
C GLY A 118 14.11 -2.68 11.79
N ARG A 119 14.54 -2.18 12.95
CA ARG A 119 14.68 -0.74 13.25
C ARG A 119 15.71 -0.11 12.33
N ILE A 120 15.41 1.08 11.81
CA ILE A 120 16.35 1.83 10.96
C ILE A 120 17.43 2.47 11.82
N GLU A 121 18.70 2.20 11.51
CA GLU A 121 19.83 2.93 12.07
C GLU A 121 20.71 3.51 10.95
N VAL A 122 21.14 4.75 11.14
CA VAL A 122 22.01 5.50 10.23
C VAL A 122 23.32 5.86 10.94
N MET A 123 24.45 5.62 10.29
CA MET A 123 25.77 6.04 10.76
C MET A 123 26.06 7.46 10.25
N PHE A 124 26.26 8.40 11.16
CA PHE A 124 26.68 9.77 10.88
C PHE A 124 27.74 10.22 11.90
N GLU A 125 28.78 10.91 11.44
CA GLU A 125 29.94 11.33 12.25
C GLU A 125 30.54 10.22 13.14
N GLY A 126 30.57 8.98 12.61
CA GLY A 126 31.12 7.82 13.31
C GLY A 126 30.21 7.22 14.39
N GLN A 127 29.00 7.74 14.56
CA GLN A 127 28.01 7.24 15.52
C GLN A 127 26.77 6.70 14.81
N TRP A 128 26.24 5.58 15.31
CA TRP A 128 24.94 5.08 14.90
C TRP A 128 23.84 5.83 15.66
N GLY A 129 22.77 6.15 14.96
CA GLY A 129 21.56 6.75 15.52
C GLY A 129 20.32 6.30 14.77
N THR A 130 19.15 6.61 15.31
CA THR A 130 17.86 6.11 14.86
C THR A 130 17.06 7.13 14.05
N VAL A 131 15.84 6.78 13.66
CA VAL A 131 14.90 7.62 12.90
C VAL A 131 13.57 7.60 13.66
N CYS A 132 12.99 8.78 13.88
CA CYS A 132 11.68 8.92 14.52
C CYS A 132 10.54 8.48 13.58
N ASP A 133 9.43 8.02 14.14
CA ASP A 133 8.23 7.59 13.43
C ASP A 133 7.25 8.72 13.10
N ASP A 134 7.45 9.94 13.63
CA ASP A 134 6.66 11.11 13.30
C ASP A 134 6.66 11.39 11.78
N ASN A 135 5.46 11.45 11.21
CA ASN A 135 5.19 11.57 9.78
C ASN A 135 5.83 10.49 8.88
N PHE A 136 6.37 9.42 9.47
CA PHE A 136 6.94 8.31 8.72
C PHE A 136 5.83 7.52 8.01
N ASN A 137 6.07 7.15 6.75
CA ASN A 137 5.10 6.47 5.91
C ASN A 137 5.78 5.54 4.89
N ILE A 138 5.00 4.92 4.01
CA ILE A 138 5.50 3.93 3.05
C ILE A 138 6.51 4.49 2.03
N ASP A 139 6.49 5.79 1.72
CA ASP A 139 7.46 6.40 0.81
C ASP A 139 8.85 6.45 1.46
N HIS A 140 8.91 6.75 2.76
CA HIS A 140 10.14 6.68 3.55
C HIS A 140 10.68 5.25 3.64
N ALA A 141 9.80 4.29 3.94
CA ALA A 141 10.15 2.87 3.95
C ALA A 141 10.68 2.41 2.58
N SER A 142 10.07 2.88 1.49
CA SER A 142 10.49 2.55 0.13
C SER A 142 11.90 3.03 -0.17
N VAL A 143 12.25 4.24 0.26
CA VAL A 143 13.62 4.76 0.15
C VAL A 143 14.59 3.90 0.97
N ALA A 144 14.25 3.56 2.22
CA ALA A 144 15.10 2.73 3.08
C ALA A 144 15.36 1.32 2.48
N CYS A 145 14.30 0.65 2.03
CA CYS A 145 14.40 -0.70 1.46
C CYS A 145 15.18 -0.74 0.13
N LYS A 146 14.98 0.28 -0.71
CA LYS A 146 15.75 0.47 -1.94
C LYS A 146 17.22 0.74 -1.64
N GLN A 147 17.50 1.62 -0.68
CA GLN A 147 18.85 1.97 -0.26
C GLN A 147 19.63 0.77 0.29
N LEU A 148 18.95 -0.16 0.96
CA LEU A 148 19.52 -1.40 1.51
C LEU A 148 19.59 -2.56 0.50
N GLU A 149 19.12 -2.35 -0.73
CA GLU A 149 19.02 -3.39 -1.75
C GLU A 149 18.25 -4.62 -1.23
N CYS A 150 17.06 -4.36 -0.69
CA CYS A 150 16.16 -5.35 -0.08
C CYS A 150 14.78 -5.43 -0.78
N GLY A 151 14.69 -4.92 -2.01
CA GLY A 151 13.44 -4.83 -2.77
C GLY A 151 12.55 -3.65 -2.35
N SER A 152 11.25 -3.78 -2.57
CA SER A 152 10.25 -2.78 -2.18
C SER A 152 9.94 -2.81 -0.68
N ALA A 153 9.39 -1.73 -0.15
CA ALA A 153 8.83 -1.74 1.20
C ALA A 153 7.56 -2.58 1.24
N VAL A 154 7.41 -3.38 2.30
CA VAL A 154 6.19 -4.16 2.58
C VAL A 154 5.42 -3.51 3.71
N SER A 155 6.10 -3.11 4.79
CA SER A 155 5.49 -2.49 5.95
C SER A 155 6.50 -1.63 6.71
N PHE A 156 5.99 -0.72 7.53
CA PHE A 156 6.75 0.03 8.52
C PHE A 156 6.02 -0.02 9.85
N SER A 157 6.75 0.21 10.94
CA SER A 157 6.20 0.22 12.28
C SER A 157 6.90 1.27 13.12
N GLY A 158 6.13 2.16 13.73
CA GLY A 158 6.61 3.07 14.76
C GLY A 158 6.63 2.42 16.15
N SER A 159 6.65 3.27 17.17
CA SER A 159 6.53 2.90 18.58
C SER A 159 7.55 1.85 19.03
N ALA A 160 8.77 1.91 18.48
CA ALA A 160 9.86 0.99 18.80
C ALA A 160 9.45 -0.50 18.71
N ASN A 161 8.63 -0.88 17.72
CA ASN A 161 8.16 -2.27 17.57
C ASN A 161 9.31 -3.28 17.35
N PHE A 162 10.44 -2.83 16.79
CA PHE A 162 11.68 -3.61 16.70
C PHE A 162 12.62 -3.37 17.91
N GLY A 163 12.08 -2.90 19.02
CA GLY A 163 12.79 -2.44 20.20
C GLY A 163 13.36 -1.04 20.05
N GLU A 164 13.58 -0.39 21.18
CA GLU A 164 14.25 0.92 21.27
C GLU A 164 15.71 0.82 20.82
N GLY A 165 16.19 1.88 20.20
CA GLY A 165 17.60 2.10 19.92
C GLY A 165 18.31 2.80 21.06
N SER A 166 19.45 3.40 20.74
CA SER A 166 20.25 4.15 21.71
C SER A 166 21.10 5.18 20.99
N GLY A 167 21.41 6.28 21.68
CA GLY A 167 22.30 7.32 21.16
C GLY A 167 21.49 8.45 20.52
N PRO A 168 21.99 9.07 19.44
CA PRO A 168 21.28 10.14 18.76
C PRO A 168 20.09 9.61 17.94
N ILE A 169 19.04 10.42 17.80
CA ILE A 169 18.01 10.24 16.77
C ILE A 169 18.35 11.20 15.64
N TRP A 170 18.70 10.68 14.46
CA TRP A 170 19.24 11.51 13.39
C TRP A 170 18.18 12.25 12.59
N PHE A 171 17.02 11.64 12.43
CA PHE A 171 15.96 12.13 11.57
C PHE A 171 14.61 12.12 12.28
N ASP A 172 13.86 13.16 11.98
CA ASP A 172 12.50 13.44 12.40
C ASP A 172 11.84 14.26 11.28
N ASP A 173 10.52 14.14 11.15
CA ASP A 173 9.72 14.81 10.12
C ASP A 173 10.33 14.72 8.71
N LEU A 174 10.79 13.52 8.33
CA LEU A 174 11.29 13.30 6.98
C LEU A 174 10.17 13.59 5.96
N ILE A 175 10.57 14.15 4.82
CA ILE A 175 9.68 14.35 3.67
C ILE A 175 10.35 13.70 2.46
N CYS A 176 10.02 12.44 2.23
CA CYS A 176 10.40 11.69 1.04
C CYS A 176 9.26 11.67 -0.01
N SER A 177 9.65 11.59 -1.29
CA SER A 177 8.76 11.31 -2.41
C SER A 177 8.74 9.83 -2.82
N GLY A 178 9.58 9.00 -2.20
CA GLY A 178 9.75 7.57 -2.47
C GLY A 178 10.80 7.26 -3.54
N ASN A 179 11.31 8.28 -4.24
CA ASN A 179 12.24 8.12 -5.36
C ASN A 179 13.69 8.45 -5.01
N GLU A 180 13.93 8.99 -3.83
CA GLU A 180 15.26 9.31 -3.32
C GLU A 180 16.16 8.07 -3.33
N SER A 181 17.47 8.29 -3.52
CA SER A 181 18.46 7.20 -3.47
C SER A 181 18.83 6.78 -2.05
N ALA A 182 18.56 7.63 -1.06
CA ALA A 182 18.83 7.38 0.35
C ALA A 182 17.96 8.26 1.25
N LEU A 183 17.71 7.84 2.50
CA LEU A 183 16.87 8.60 3.45
C LEU A 183 17.42 10.01 3.73
N TRP A 184 18.74 10.15 3.83
CA TRP A 184 19.41 11.43 4.03
C TRP A 184 19.35 12.38 2.82
N ASN A 185 18.77 11.94 1.70
CA ASN A 185 18.48 12.80 0.55
C ASN A 185 17.03 13.33 0.58
N CYS A 186 16.18 12.83 1.47
CA CYS A 186 14.85 13.38 1.70
C CYS A 186 14.96 14.75 2.36
N LYS A 187 13.92 15.58 2.25
CA LYS A 187 13.92 16.87 2.92
C LYS A 187 13.76 16.63 4.44
N HIS A 188 14.56 17.34 5.24
CA HIS A 188 14.56 17.25 6.69
C HIS A 188 15.12 18.55 7.32
N GLU A 189 14.83 18.80 8.60
CA GLU A 189 15.22 20.04 9.31
C GLU A 189 16.71 20.07 9.72
N GLY A 190 17.37 18.92 9.72
CA GLY A 190 18.80 18.75 9.97
C GLY A 190 19.08 17.51 10.81
N TRP A 191 20.33 17.08 10.84
CA TRP A 191 20.77 15.92 11.61
C TRP A 191 20.63 16.18 13.11
N GLY A 192 19.97 15.28 13.84
CA GLY A 192 19.85 15.37 15.30
C GLY A 192 18.83 16.39 15.80
N LYS A 193 18.06 17.02 14.90
CA LYS A 193 16.97 17.91 15.28
C LYS A 193 15.67 17.10 15.33
N HIS A 194 15.20 16.84 16.53
CA HIS A 194 13.96 16.10 16.77
C HIS A 194 13.38 16.49 18.14
N ASN A 195 12.10 16.20 18.35
CA ASN A 195 11.45 16.22 19.67
C ASN A 195 11.14 14.81 20.20
N CYS A 196 11.51 13.77 19.45
CA CYS A 196 11.22 12.39 19.79
C CYS A 196 12.12 11.79 20.88
N ASP A 197 11.67 10.69 21.48
CA ASP A 197 12.50 9.75 22.25
C ASP A 197 12.60 8.38 21.56
N HIS A 198 13.37 7.44 22.14
CA HIS A 198 13.60 6.14 21.50
C HIS A 198 12.37 5.22 21.48
N SER A 199 11.32 5.53 22.24
CA SER A 199 10.05 4.82 22.12
C SER A 199 9.36 5.10 20.78
N GLU A 200 9.79 6.12 20.04
CA GLU A 200 9.30 6.53 18.72
C GLU A 200 10.24 6.06 17.58
N ASP A 201 11.20 5.18 17.87
CA ASP A 201 12.10 4.66 16.83
C ASP A 201 11.34 3.81 15.79
N VAL A 202 11.52 4.15 14.52
CA VAL A 202 10.85 3.46 13.41
C VAL A 202 11.62 2.24 12.90
N GLY A 203 10.89 1.21 12.50
CA GLY A 203 11.42 0.07 11.76
C GLY A 203 10.65 -0.23 10.49
N VAL A 204 11.27 -1.03 9.62
CA VAL A 204 10.74 -1.39 8.30
C VAL A 204 10.88 -2.88 8.05
N ILE A 205 10.00 -3.40 7.20
CA ILE A 205 10.07 -4.73 6.61
C ILE A 205 10.09 -4.54 5.10
N CYS A 206 11.17 -4.99 4.48
CA CYS A 206 11.33 -4.97 3.03
C CYS A 206 10.94 -6.32 2.43
N MET A 207 10.70 -6.36 1.12
CA MET A 207 10.24 -7.55 0.39
C MET A 207 11.15 -8.77 0.62
N ASP A 208 12.47 -8.60 0.53
CA ASP A 208 13.43 -9.68 0.72
C ASP A 208 13.55 -10.14 2.19
N GLY A 209 12.97 -9.37 3.11
CA GLY A 209 12.92 -9.69 4.54
C GLY A 209 11.54 -10.11 5.03
N ALA A 210 10.53 -10.14 4.15
CA ALA A 210 9.17 -10.44 4.51
C ALA A 210 8.88 -11.95 4.40
N ASP A 211 8.36 -12.54 5.48
CA ASP A 211 7.78 -13.89 5.44
C ASP A 211 6.31 -13.77 5.01
N LEU A 212 6.08 -13.89 3.71
CA LEU A 212 4.77 -13.78 3.08
C LEU A 212 4.36 -15.09 2.44
N SER A 213 3.11 -15.50 2.63
CA SER A 213 2.51 -16.67 1.98
C SER A 213 1.01 -16.46 1.82
N LEU A 214 0.39 -17.23 0.93
CA LEU A 214 -1.03 -17.13 0.65
C LEU A 214 -1.62 -18.55 0.61
N ARG A 215 -2.84 -18.73 1.12
CA ARG A 215 -3.60 -19.97 1.01
C ARG A 215 -5.09 -19.71 0.90
N LEU A 216 -5.81 -20.70 0.38
CA LEU A 216 -7.27 -20.77 0.48
C LEU A 216 -7.64 -21.84 1.50
N VAL A 217 -8.61 -21.53 2.36
CA VAL A 217 -9.05 -22.41 3.46
C VAL A 217 -10.55 -22.61 3.37
N ASP A 218 -11.02 -23.78 3.79
CA ASP A 218 -12.44 -24.13 3.83
C ASP A 218 -13.13 -23.99 2.47
N GLY A 219 -12.41 -24.34 1.39
CA GLY A 219 -12.94 -24.41 0.04
C GLY A 219 -13.51 -25.78 -0.34
N VAL A 220 -14.09 -25.84 -1.55
CA VAL A 220 -14.46 -27.11 -2.18
C VAL A 220 -13.23 -27.79 -2.81
N THR A 221 -12.28 -26.98 -3.26
CA THR A 221 -10.99 -27.41 -3.84
C THR A 221 -9.85 -26.59 -3.24
N GLU A 222 -8.61 -26.97 -3.54
CA GLU A 222 -7.41 -26.17 -3.19
C GLU A 222 -7.39 -24.79 -3.88
N CYS A 223 -8.25 -24.59 -4.87
CA CYS A 223 -8.38 -23.37 -5.67
C CYS A 223 -9.70 -22.62 -5.38
N SER A 224 -10.32 -22.87 -4.22
CA SER A 224 -11.42 -22.06 -3.71
C SER A 224 -11.35 -21.95 -2.19
N GLY A 225 -12.02 -20.94 -1.61
CA GLY A 225 -12.17 -20.80 -0.16
C GLY A 225 -11.96 -19.38 0.36
N ARG A 226 -11.92 -19.26 1.69
CA ARG A 226 -11.52 -18.03 2.39
C ARG A 226 -10.05 -17.74 2.12
N LEU A 227 -9.76 -16.49 1.81
CA LEU A 227 -8.40 -16.03 1.54
C LEU A 227 -7.67 -15.74 2.85
N GLU A 228 -6.53 -16.40 3.04
CA GLU A 228 -5.63 -16.12 4.15
C GLU A 228 -4.22 -15.78 3.65
N VAL A 229 -3.62 -14.78 4.29
CA VAL A 229 -2.26 -14.31 4.05
C VAL A 229 -1.45 -14.55 5.31
N LYS A 230 -0.21 -15.02 5.14
CA LYS A 230 0.77 -15.10 6.21
C LYS A 230 1.61 -13.83 6.20
N PHE A 231 1.74 -13.20 7.35
CA PHE A 231 2.60 -12.05 7.56
C PHE A 231 3.46 -12.27 8.80
N GLN A 232 4.80 -12.28 8.62
CA GLN A 232 5.76 -12.41 9.73
C GLN A 232 5.50 -13.61 10.66
N GLY A 233 5.19 -14.77 10.08
CA GLY A 233 4.96 -16.00 10.83
C GLY A 233 3.50 -16.30 11.16
N GLU A 234 2.60 -15.32 11.07
CA GLU A 234 1.21 -15.45 11.51
C GLU A 234 0.22 -15.39 10.33
N TRP A 235 -0.75 -16.29 10.36
CA TRP A 235 -1.85 -16.29 9.38
C TRP A 235 -2.96 -15.33 9.81
N GLY A 236 -3.52 -14.63 8.84
CA GLY A 236 -4.68 -13.77 9.00
C GLY A 236 -5.47 -13.68 7.70
N THR A 237 -6.64 -13.05 7.76
CA THR A 237 -7.56 -12.93 6.62
C THR A 237 -7.37 -11.62 5.86
N VAL A 238 -8.12 -11.45 4.78
CA VAL A 238 -8.18 -10.23 3.96
C VAL A 238 -9.62 -9.72 4.01
N CYS A 239 -9.83 -8.42 4.16
CA CYS A 239 -11.17 -7.84 4.13
C CYS A 239 -11.75 -7.78 2.71
N ASP A 240 -13.06 -7.96 2.58
CA ASP A 240 -13.81 -7.91 1.31
C ASP A 240 -14.24 -6.49 0.89
N ASP A 241 -13.92 -5.46 1.69
CA ASP A 241 -14.08 -4.06 1.32
C ASP A 241 -13.29 -3.73 0.05
N GLY A 242 -14.02 -3.40 -1.02
CA GLY A 242 -13.43 -3.12 -2.33
C GLY A 242 -12.98 -4.34 -3.12
N TRP A 243 -13.14 -5.56 -2.56
CA TRP A 243 -12.66 -6.81 -3.14
C TRP A 243 -13.40 -7.19 -4.42
N ASP A 244 -12.67 -7.33 -5.53
CA ASP A 244 -13.24 -7.59 -6.85
C ASP A 244 -12.58 -8.74 -7.63
N SER A 245 -13.01 -8.94 -8.89
CA SER A 245 -12.48 -10.00 -9.75
C SER A 245 -11.03 -9.78 -10.21
N HIS A 246 -10.52 -8.55 -10.22
CA HIS A 246 -9.11 -8.26 -10.49
C HIS A 246 -8.23 -8.69 -9.32
N ASP A 247 -8.68 -8.46 -8.08
CA ASP A 247 -7.99 -8.94 -6.88
C ASP A 247 -7.97 -10.47 -6.84
N ALA A 248 -9.13 -11.09 -7.08
CA ALA A 248 -9.25 -12.55 -7.18
C ALA A 248 -8.34 -13.13 -8.30
N ALA A 249 -8.19 -12.43 -9.43
CA ALA A 249 -7.30 -12.85 -10.50
C ALA A 249 -5.82 -12.88 -10.08
N VAL A 250 -5.37 -11.88 -9.31
CA VAL A 250 -4.00 -11.87 -8.76
C VAL A 250 -3.81 -13.05 -7.80
N VAL A 251 -4.78 -13.32 -6.93
CA VAL A 251 -4.74 -14.47 -6.01
C VAL A 251 -4.65 -15.80 -6.75
N CYS A 252 -5.56 -16.05 -7.69
CA CYS A 252 -5.58 -17.29 -8.45
C CYS A 252 -4.27 -17.53 -9.20
N LYS A 253 -3.73 -16.48 -9.84
CA LYS A 253 -2.44 -16.50 -10.52
C LYS A 253 -1.29 -16.79 -9.54
N GLN A 254 -1.27 -16.12 -8.39
CA GLN A 254 -0.22 -16.26 -7.39
C GLN A 254 -0.17 -17.67 -6.78
N LEU A 255 -1.34 -18.32 -6.62
CA LEU A 255 -1.45 -19.70 -6.16
C LEU A 255 -1.14 -20.75 -7.24
N GLY A 256 -1.00 -20.34 -8.50
CA GLY A 256 -0.89 -21.27 -9.63
C GLY A 256 -2.21 -21.99 -9.94
N CYS A 257 -3.34 -21.43 -9.51
CA CYS A 257 -4.67 -21.92 -9.83
C CYS A 257 -5.14 -21.42 -11.21
N PRO A 258 -6.16 -22.06 -11.81
CA PRO A 258 -6.75 -21.61 -13.07
C PRO A 258 -7.32 -20.19 -12.98
N THR A 259 -7.15 -19.38 -14.03
CA THR A 259 -7.56 -17.97 -14.06
C THR A 259 -8.57 -17.66 -15.15
N ALA A 260 -9.15 -18.66 -15.82
CA ALA A 260 -10.12 -18.41 -16.89
C ALA A 260 -11.38 -17.75 -16.32
N ILE A 261 -11.76 -18.19 -15.12
CA ILE A 261 -12.88 -17.68 -14.36
C ILE A 261 -12.42 -17.44 -12.92
N THR A 262 -12.66 -16.23 -12.43
CA THR A 262 -12.38 -15.83 -11.05
C THR A 262 -13.61 -15.20 -10.43
N ALA A 263 -13.97 -15.71 -9.26
CA ALA A 263 -15.11 -15.23 -8.51
C ALA A 263 -14.71 -14.86 -7.09
N THR A 264 -15.39 -13.88 -6.53
CA THR A 264 -15.24 -13.48 -5.14
C THR A 264 -16.26 -14.21 -4.27
N GLY A 265 -16.12 -14.11 -2.95
CA GLY A 265 -17.04 -14.71 -1.99
C GLY A 265 -16.55 -16.06 -1.45
N ARG A 266 -17.21 -16.51 -0.38
CA ARG A 266 -16.82 -17.70 0.40
C ARG A 266 -17.87 -18.79 0.27
N VAL A 267 -17.50 -19.93 -0.25
CA VAL A 267 -18.44 -21.05 -0.41
C VAL A 267 -18.95 -21.59 0.93
N ASN A 268 -18.07 -21.63 1.95
CA ASN A 268 -18.43 -21.94 3.32
C ASN A 268 -18.52 -20.64 4.14
N THR A 269 -19.51 -20.53 5.03
CA THR A 269 -19.69 -19.37 5.92
C THR A 269 -18.74 -19.38 7.13
N SER A 270 -17.64 -20.13 7.04
CA SER A 270 -16.62 -20.17 8.08
C SER A 270 -15.84 -18.86 8.06
N GLU A 271 -16.08 -18.07 9.09
CA GLU A 271 -15.28 -16.90 9.43
C GLU A 271 -13.86 -17.33 9.81
N GLY A 272 -12.89 -16.48 9.48
CA GLY A 272 -11.54 -16.60 9.99
C GLY A 272 -11.46 -16.24 11.48
N THR A 273 -10.25 -16.30 12.00
CA THR A 273 -9.95 -15.88 13.37
C THR A 273 -8.59 -15.20 13.40
N GLY A 274 -8.35 -14.37 14.42
CA GLY A 274 -7.05 -13.73 14.62
C GLY A 274 -6.97 -12.40 13.88
N HIS A 275 -5.91 -12.20 13.11
CA HIS A 275 -5.65 -10.93 12.43
C HIS A 275 -6.41 -10.85 11.10
N ILE A 276 -6.84 -9.64 10.73
CA ILE A 276 -7.17 -9.28 9.35
C ILE A 276 -6.00 -8.43 8.85
N TRP A 277 -5.22 -8.97 7.92
CA TRP A 277 -3.95 -8.37 7.53
C TRP A 277 -4.08 -7.29 6.47
N LEU A 278 -4.99 -7.46 5.52
CA LEU A 278 -5.15 -6.54 4.39
C LEU A 278 -6.59 -6.05 4.31
N ASP A 279 -6.74 -4.78 3.96
CA ASP A 279 -8.00 -4.08 3.75
C ASP A 279 -7.86 -3.17 2.52
N SER A 280 -8.98 -2.99 1.80
CA SER A 280 -9.12 -2.13 0.64
C SER A 280 -8.09 -2.46 -0.44
N VAL A 281 -7.91 -3.76 -0.68
CA VAL A 281 -7.05 -4.26 -1.74
C VAL A 281 -7.65 -3.81 -3.07
N SER A 282 -6.80 -3.26 -3.93
CA SER A 282 -7.18 -2.78 -5.26
C SER A 282 -6.06 -3.07 -6.25
N CYS A 283 -6.18 -4.22 -6.89
CA CYS A 283 -5.31 -4.70 -7.96
C CYS A 283 -5.81 -4.23 -9.33
N HIS A 284 -4.89 -4.15 -10.30
CA HIS A 284 -5.22 -3.99 -11.72
C HIS A 284 -5.39 -5.34 -12.43
N GLY A 285 -4.99 -6.45 -11.78
CA GLY A 285 -5.09 -7.82 -12.27
C GLY A 285 -3.80 -8.36 -12.90
N HIS A 286 -2.77 -7.52 -13.08
CA HIS A 286 -1.50 -7.92 -13.70
C HIS A 286 -0.37 -8.14 -12.68
N GLU A 287 -0.57 -7.72 -11.43
CA GLU A 287 0.37 -7.87 -10.32
C GLU A 287 0.82 -9.34 -10.17
N SER A 288 2.02 -9.52 -9.63
CA SER A 288 2.57 -10.88 -9.42
C SER A 288 2.19 -11.47 -8.06
N ALA A 289 1.86 -10.62 -7.10
CA ALA A 289 1.42 -11.01 -5.77
C ALA A 289 0.43 -9.99 -5.20
N LEU A 290 -0.45 -10.45 -4.31
CA LEU A 290 -1.52 -9.65 -3.70
C LEU A 290 -1.00 -8.42 -2.94
N TRP A 291 0.09 -8.58 -2.20
CA TRP A 291 0.75 -7.51 -1.44
C TRP A 291 1.54 -6.51 -2.30
N GLN A 292 1.45 -6.61 -3.63
CA GLN A 292 1.94 -5.57 -4.56
C GLN A 292 0.81 -4.68 -5.06
N CYS A 293 -0.44 -5.07 -4.83
CA CYS A 293 -1.60 -4.24 -5.13
C CYS A 293 -1.64 -3.06 -4.16
N ARG A 294 -2.42 -2.04 -4.51
CA ARG A 294 -2.68 -0.96 -3.56
C ARG A 294 -3.52 -1.53 -2.41
N HIS A 295 -3.14 -1.24 -1.17
CA HIS A 295 -3.88 -1.65 0.02
C HIS A 295 -3.57 -0.70 1.19
N HIS A 296 -4.36 -0.76 2.26
CA HIS A 296 -4.03 -0.09 3.53
C HIS A 296 -2.84 -0.75 4.24
N GLU A 297 -2.29 -0.09 5.26
CA GLU A 297 -1.20 -0.64 6.06
C GLU A 297 -1.59 -1.99 6.68
N TRP A 298 -0.62 -2.89 6.81
CA TRP A 298 -0.84 -4.23 7.35
C TRP A 298 -1.48 -4.18 8.74
N GLY A 299 -2.61 -4.86 8.91
CA GLY A 299 -3.36 -4.91 10.17
C GLY A 299 -4.16 -3.65 10.49
N LYS A 300 -4.21 -2.64 9.61
CA LYS A 300 -5.07 -1.47 9.74
C LYS A 300 -6.34 -1.68 8.92
N HIS A 301 -7.46 -1.88 9.60
CA HIS A 301 -8.76 -2.13 8.98
C HIS A 301 -9.90 -1.72 9.92
N TYR A 302 -11.11 -1.59 9.37
CA TYR A 302 -12.35 -1.46 10.14
C TYR A 302 -13.25 -2.70 10.07
N CYS A 303 -12.80 -3.72 9.33
CA CYS A 303 -13.56 -4.92 9.07
C CYS A 303 -13.60 -5.86 10.28
N ASN A 304 -14.56 -6.77 10.27
CA ASN A 304 -14.63 -7.92 11.16
C ASN A 304 -14.66 -9.22 10.33
N HIS A 305 -14.60 -10.39 10.95
CA HIS A 305 -14.45 -11.65 10.18
C HIS A 305 -15.67 -12.04 9.34
N ASN A 306 -16.83 -11.42 9.54
CA ASN A 306 -17.94 -11.57 8.60
C ASN A 306 -17.65 -10.93 7.21
N GLU A 307 -16.60 -10.12 7.10
CA GLU A 307 -16.09 -9.45 5.90
C GLU A 307 -14.81 -10.12 5.37
N ASP A 308 -14.45 -11.34 5.80
CA ASP A 308 -13.28 -11.99 5.19
C ASP A 308 -13.54 -12.33 3.72
N ALA A 309 -12.64 -11.89 2.85
CA ALA A 309 -12.65 -12.15 1.44
C ALA A 309 -12.49 -13.65 1.13
N GLY A 310 -13.12 -14.07 0.04
CA GLY A 310 -12.98 -15.40 -0.52
C GLY A 310 -12.76 -15.34 -2.02
N VAL A 311 -12.21 -16.44 -2.55
CA VAL A 311 -11.87 -16.59 -3.96
C VAL A 311 -12.30 -17.96 -4.45
N THR A 312 -12.78 -18.04 -5.69
CA THR A 312 -12.94 -19.28 -6.44
C THR A 312 -12.27 -19.12 -7.80
N CYS A 313 -11.35 -20.04 -8.11
CA CYS A 313 -10.57 -20.08 -9.33
C CYS A 313 -10.99 -21.29 -10.19
N SER A 314 -11.23 -21.09 -11.49
CA SER A 314 -11.72 -22.14 -12.39
C SER A 314 -11.19 -21.97 -13.82
N ASP A 315 -11.07 -23.09 -14.55
CA ASP A 315 -10.78 -23.12 -15.99
C ASP A 315 -12.05 -23.13 -16.86
N GLY A 316 -13.23 -23.10 -16.23
CA GLY A 316 -14.54 -23.15 -16.85
C GLY A 316 -15.08 -24.57 -17.08
N SER A 317 -14.29 -25.62 -16.89
CA SER A 317 -14.71 -27.01 -17.14
C SER A 317 -15.63 -27.59 -16.06
N ASP A 318 -15.69 -26.94 -14.90
CA ASP A 318 -16.44 -27.30 -13.70
C ASP A 318 -17.62 -26.36 -13.42
N LEU A 319 -18.04 -25.60 -14.43
CA LEU A 319 -19.15 -24.66 -14.38
C LEU A 319 -20.33 -25.16 -15.21
N GLU A 320 -21.47 -25.43 -14.57
CA GLU A 320 -22.72 -25.79 -15.24
C GLU A 320 -23.83 -24.77 -14.96
N LEU A 321 -24.67 -24.53 -15.97
CA LEU A 321 -25.86 -23.69 -15.88
C LEU A 321 -27.08 -24.46 -16.39
N ARG A 322 -28.19 -24.41 -15.65
CA ARG A 322 -29.46 -25.01 -16.07
C ARG A 322 -30.68 -24.27 -15.55
N LEU A 323 -31.82 -24.50 -16.20
CA LEU A 323 -33.13 -24.03 -15.73
C LEU A 323 -33.93 -25.20 -15.17
N VAL A 324 -34.40 -25.06 -13.93
CA VAL A 324 -35.12 -26.11 -13.20
C VAL A 324 -36.54 -25.67 -12.82
N GLY A 325 -37.48 -26.62 -12.77
CA GLY A 325 -38.83 -26.40 -12.27
C GLY A 325 -39.78 -25.62 -13.19
N GLY A 326 -39.39 -25.33 -14.44
CA GLY A 326 -40.30 -24.78 -15.46
C GLY A 326 -40.81 -25.82 -16.46
N GLY A 327 -41.71 -25.39 -17.35
CA GLY A 327 -42.38 -26.29 -18.30
C GLY A 327 -41.53 -26.77 -19.48
N SER A 328 -40.27 -26.31 -19.60
CA SER A 328 -39.29 -26.83 -20.57
C SER A 328 -37.87 -26.50 -20.10
N ARG A 329 -36.85 -27.02 -20.80
CA ARG A 329 -35.42 -26.70 -20.53
C ARG A 329 -35.06 -25.21 -20.69
N CYS A 330 -35.98 -24.41 -21.25
CA CYS A 330 -35.81 -22.99 -21.54
C CYS A 330 -36.68 -22.08 -20.65
N ALA A 331 -37.20 -22.61 -19.54
CA ALA A 331 -37.88 -21.83 -18.51
C ALA A 331 -37.69 -22.45 -17.13
N GLY A 332 -37.54 -21.63 -16.09
CA GLY A 332 -37.41 -22.12 -14.72
C GLY A 332 -36.56 -21.21 -13.84
N THR A 333 -36.27 -21.71 -12.63
CA THR A 333 -35.25 -21.14 -11.74
C THR A 333 -33.86 -21.34 -12.33
N VAL A 334 -33.02 -20.32 -12.21
CA VAL A 334 -31.61 -20.37 -12.65
C VAL A 334 -30.78 -21.08 -11.57
N GLU A 335 -30.32 -22.28 -11.91
CA GLU A 335 -29.49 -23.12 -11.05
C GLU A 335 -28.10 -23.26 -11.67
N VAL A 336 -27.08 -23.17 -10.82
CA VAL A 336 -25.67 -23.25 -11.19
C VAL A 336 -24.98 -24.33 -10.39
N GLU A 337 -24.00 -24.98 -11.02
CA GLU A 337 -23.07 -25.88 -10.34
C GLU A 337 -21.65 -25.37 -10.58
N ILE A 338 -20.90 -25.14 -9.50
CA ILE A 338 -19.52 -24.65 -9.53
C ILE A 338 -18.69 -25.57 -8.65
N GLN A 339 -17.66 -26.20 -9.21
CA GLN A 339 -16.82 -27.16 -8.46
C GLN A 339 -17.65 -28.29 -7.81
N LYS A 340 -18.72 -28.75 -8.48
CA LYS A 340 -19.70 -29.75 -7.98
C LYS A 340 -20.57 -29.29 -6.80
N LEU A 341 -20.54 -28.01 -6.46
CA LEU A 341 -21.47 -27.43 -5.50
C LEU A 341 -22.63 -26.76 -6.22
N LEU A 342 -23.84 -27.20 -5.88
CA LEU A 342 -25.08 -26.64 -6.40
C LEU A 342 -25.49 -25.38 -5.65
N GLY A 343 -25.94 -24.40 -6.41
CA GLY A 343 -26.51 -23.17 -5.89
C GLY A 343 -27.47 -22.54 -6.89
N LYS A 344 -28.07 -21.42 -6.47
CA LYS A 344 -29.04 -20.69 -7.28
C LYS A 344 -28.64 -19.24 -7.42
N VAL A 345 -29.10 -18.61 -8.49
CA VAL A 345 -28.89 -17.17 -8.67
C VAL A 345 -29.87 -16.39 -7.80
N CYS A 346 -29.36 -15.48 -6.98
CA CYS A 346 -30.18 -14.57 -6.18
C CYS A 346 -30.82 -13.50 -7.08
N ASP A 347 -32.10 -13.16 -6.87
CA ASP A 347 -32.79 -12.18 -7.69
C ASP A 347 -32.43 -10.71 -7.38
N ARG A 348 -31.52 -10.49 -6.42
CA ARG A 348 -30.91 -9.18 -6.15
C ARG A 348 -30.20 -8.66 -7.40
N GLY A 349 -30.76 -7.64 -8.04
CA GLY A 349 -30.22 -7.07 -9.28
C GLY A 349 -30.57 -7.85 -10.55
N TRP A 350 -31.43 -8.87 -10.47
CA TRP A 350 -31.83 -9.69 -11.62
C TRP A 350 -32.77 -8.96 -12.58
N GLY A 351 -32.26 -8.63 -13.77
CA GLY A 351 -33.01 -7.97 -14.82
C GLY A 351 -33.11 -8.78 -16.12
N LEU A 352 -33.69 -8.15 -17.15
CA LEU A 352 -33.75 -8.75 -18.48
C LEU A 352 -32.36 -8.91 -19.12
N LYS A 353 -31.37 -8.11 -18.72
CA LYS A 353 -30.01 -8.20 -19.26
C LYS A 353 -29.34 -9.51 -18.85
N GLU A 354 -29.33 -9.80 -17.55
CA GLU A 354 -28.78 -11.02 -16.96
C GLU A 354 -29.55 -12.24 -17.47
N ALA A 355 -30.88 -12.13 -17.52
CA ALA A 355 -31.76 -13.16 -18.05
C ALA A 355 -31.49 -13.46 -19.54
N ASP A 356 -31.19 -12.45 -20.35
CA ASP A 356 -30.90 -12.64 -21.78
C ASP A 356 -29.57 -13.38 -21.96
N VAL A 357 -28.55 -13.08 -21.14
CA VAL A 357 -27.28 -13.81 -21.11
C VAL A 357 -27.51 -15.29 -20.75
N VAL A 358 -28.33 -15.59 -19.74
CA VAL A 358 -28.68 -16.97 -19.37
C VAL A 358 -29.40 -17.69 -20.52
N CYS A 359 -30.39 -17.06 -21.14
CA CYS A 359 -31.10 -17.65 -22.27
C CYS A 359 -30.18 -17.91 -23.47
N ARG A 360 -29.24 -16.99 -23.72
CA ARG A 360 -28.23 -17.11 -24.78
C ARG A 360 -27.24 -18.24 -24.51
N HIS A 361 -26.69 -18.30 -23.30
CA HIS A 361 -25.76 -19.36 -22.86
C HIS A 361 -26.38 -20.75 -23.08
N LEU A 362 -27.67 -20.92 -22.77
CA LEU A 362 -28.38 -22.20 -22.90
C LEU A 362 -28.85 -22.53 -24.33
N GLY A 363 -28.64 -21.62 -25.29
CA GLY A 363 -29.15 -21.73 -26.65
C GLY A 363 -30.68 -21.70 -26.71
N CYS A 364 -31.31 -20.96 -25.80
CA CYS A 364 -32.76 -20.84 -25.65
C CYS A 364 -33.34 -19.53 -26.26
N GLY A 365 -32.52 -18.79 -27.00
CA GLY A 365 -32.90 -17.52 -27.61
C GLY A 365 -32.80 -16.34 -26.63
N SER A 366 -33.74 -15.41 -26.70
CA SER A 366 -33.78 -14.21 -25.85
C SER A 366 -34.68 -14.38 -24.63
N ALA A 367 -34.46 -13.57 -23.60
CA ALA A 367 -35.34 -13.52 -22.43
C ALA A 367 -36.68 -12.84 -22.77
N LEU A 368 -37.79 -13.54 -22.51
CA LEU A 368 -39.14 -12.99 -22.69
C LEU A 368 -39.71 -12.38 -21.41
N LYS A 369 -39.41 -13.01 -20.28
CA LYS A 369 -39.92 -12.60 -18.97
C LYS A 369 -38.98 -13.07 -17.88
N THR A 370 -38.71 -12.16 -16.94
CA THR A 370 -38.22 -12.51 -15.62
C THR A 370 -39.41 -12.65 -14.67
N SER A 371 -39.33 -13.59 -13.74
CA SER A 371 -40.31 -13.69 -12.66
C SER A 371 -39.60 -13.95 -11.36
N TYR A 372 -40.02 -13.26 -10.31
CA TYR A 372 -39.73 -13.60 -8.93
C TYR A 372 -40.99 -14.24 -8.34
N GLN A 373 -40.84 -15.21 -7.45
CA GLN A 373 -41.98 -15.78 -6.73
C GLN A 373 -42.13 -15.00 -5.43
N SER A 374 -43.25 -14.30 -5.27
CA SER A 374 -43.64 -13.73 -3.98
C SER A 374 -43.97 -14.91 -3.05
N TYR A 375 -43.10 -15.15 -2.06
CA TYR A 375 -43.21 -16.19 -1.03
C TYR A 375 -43.01 -17.64 -1.51
N SER A 376 -41.79 -18.15 -1.31
CA SER A 376 -41.54 -19.60 -1.14
C SER A 376 -41.30 -19.92 0.33
N LYS A 377 -42.11 -20.81 0.94
CA LYS A 377 -41.91 -21.29 2.33
C LYS A 377 -40.83 -22.37 2.46
N VAL A 378 -39.96 -22.53 1.47
CA VAL A 378 -38.93 -23.56 1.44
C VAL A 378 -37.61 -22.90 1.03
N LYS A 379 -36.71 -22.65 2.00
CA LYS A 379 -35.29 -22.37 1.72
C LYS A 379 -34.68 -23.68 1.21
N ALA A 380 -34.44 -23.78 -0.09
CA ALA A 380 -33.97 -25.01 -0.73
C ALA A 380 -32.45 -25.05 -0.96
N THR A 381 -31.75 -23.92 -0.85
CA THR A 381 -30.29 -23.85 -1.08
C THR A 381 -29.62 -22.86 -0.14
N ASP A 382 -28.48 -23.26 0.44
CA ASP A 382 -27.65 -22.40 1.29
C ASP A 382 -26.57 -21.65 0.50
N THR A 383 -26.36 -22.00 -0.78
CA THR A 383 -25.34 -21.40 -1.66
C THR A 383 -25.98 -20.57 -2.76
N TRP A 384 -25.51 -19.33 -2.89
CA TRP A 384 -26.07 -18.34 -3.80
C TRP A 384 -25.01 -17.77 -4.74
N LEU A 385 -25.40 -17.55 -5.99
CA LEU A 385 -24.66 -16.75 -6.96
C LEU A 385 -25.27 -15.34 -7.00
N PHE A 386 -24.45 -14.32 -6.80
CA PHE A 386 -24.84 -12.93 -6.96
C PHE A 386 -24.19 -12.37 -8.22
N LEU A 387 -25.01 -11.90 -9.15
CA LEU A 387 -24.54 -11.24 -10.36
C LEU A 387 -24.44 -9.74 -10.09
N SER A 388 -23.24 -9.19 -10.18
CA SER A 388 -23.02 -7.75 -9.93
C SER A 388 -23.23 -6.91 -11.18
N SER A 389 -22.77 -7.38 -12.35
CA SER A 389 -22.98 -6.64 -13.60
C SER A 389 -22.85 -7.52 -14.84
N CYS A 390 -23.93 -7.66 -15.60
CA CYS A 390 -23.89 -8.10 -16.99
C CYS A 390 -24.23 -6.89 -17.90
N VAL A 391 -23.49 -6.74 -19.00
CA VAL A 391 -23.76 -5.77 -20.07
C VAL A 391 -24.98 -6.21 -20.88
N GLY A 392 -25.20 -7.52 -21.00
CA GLY A 392 -26.32 -8.17 -21.69
C GLY A 392 -25.93 -8.80 -23.04
N ASN A 393 -24.70 -8.60 -23.52
CA ASN A 393 -24.21 -9.14 -24.80
C ASN A 393 -23.20 -10.29 -24.63
N GLU A 394 -22.91 -10.68 -23.39
CA GLU A 394 -22.06 -11.79 -23.02
C GLU A 394 -22.54 -13.10 -23.64
N SER A 395 -21.60 -13.95 -24.03
CA SER A 395 -21.92 -15.28 -24.59
C SER A 395 -22.29 -16.28 -23.49
N SER A 396 -21.72 -16.10 -22.31
CA SER A 396 -21.87 -16.95 -21.15
C SER A 396 -22.20 -16.13 -19.91
N LEU A 397 -22.95 -16.71 -18.97
CA LEU A 397 -23.16 -16.14 -17.64
C LEU A 397 -21.83 -15.87 -16.91
N TRP A 398 -20.84 -16.73 -17.16
CA TRP A 398 -19.52 -16.66 -16.52
C TRP A 398 -18.66 -15.51 -17.03
N ASP A 399 -19.03 -14.90 -18.16
CA ASP A 399 -18.34 -13.73 -18.73
C ASP A 399 -18.80 -12.42 -18.07
N CYS A 400 -19.88 -12.45 -17.27
CA CYS A 400 -20.30 -11.29 -16.49
C CYS A 400 -19.23 -10.96 -15.43
N GLN A 401 -19.09 -9.69 -15.08
CA GLN A 401 -18.02 -9.25 -14.18
C GLN A 401 -18.45 -9.26 -12.70
N ASN A 402 -17.48 -9.49 -11.82
CA ASN A 402 -17.60 -9.34 -10.35
C ASN A 402 -18.75 -10.13 -9.73
N TRP A 403 -19.09 -11.30 -10.28
CA TRP A 403 -20.06 -12.16 -9.61
C TRP A 403 -19.45 -12.79 -8.36
N GLN A 404 -20.30 -12.97 -7.35
CA GLN A 404 -19.92 -13.52 -6.06
C GLN A 404 -20.54 -14.89 -5.87
N TRP A 405 -19.76 -15.84 -5.35
CA TRP A 405 -20.16 -17.21 -5.13
C TRP A 405 -20.11 -17.59 -3.66
N GLY A 406 -21.28 -17.85 -3.08
CA GLY A 406 -21.44 -18.15 -1.66
C GLY A 406 -21.25 -16.93 -0.76
N GLY A 407 -21.24 -17.17 0.56
CA GLY A 407 -20.78 -16.23 1.58
C GLY A 407 -21.82 -15.20 1.99
N LEU A 408 -22.72 -14.84 1.08
CA LEU A 408 -23.85 -13.96 1.34
C LEU A 408 -25.16 -14.75 1.36
N SER A 409 -26.00 -14.44 2.33
CA SER A 409 -27.39 -14.85 2.33
C SER A 409 -28.19 -14.05 1.30
N CYS A 410 -29.01 -14.72 0.49
CA CYS A 410 -30.03 -14.06 -0.34
C CYS A 410 -31.25 -13.69 0.54
N ASP A 411 -31.03 -13.03 1.67
CA ASP A 411 -32.09 -12.66 2.60
C ASP A 411 -32.91 -11.48 2.04
N HIS A 412 -34.23 -11.54 2.19
CA HIS A 412 -35.22 -10.60 1.60
C HIS A 412 -35.34 -10.63 0.07
N TYR A 413 -34.60 -11.50 -0.59
CA TYR A 413 -34.61 -11.77 -2.03
C TYR A 413 -35.05 -13.21 -2.27
N GLU A 414 -35.24 -13.57 -3.53
CA GLU A 414 -35.74 -14.89 -3.93
C GLU A 414 -34.85 -15.50 -5.03
N GLU A 415 -35.18 -16.72 -5.44
CA GLU A 415 -34.48 -17.39 -6.54
C GLU A 415 -34.83 -16.74 -7.88
N ALA A 416 -33.81 -16.34 -8.64
CA ALA A 416 -33.98 -15.77 -9.97
C ALA A 416 -34.61 -16.79 -10.94
N LYS A 417 -35.61 -16.36 -11.71
CA LYS A 417 -36.24 -17.19 -12.76
C LYS A 417 -36.33 -16.45 -14.08
N VAL A 418 -36.31 -17.23 -15.15
CA VAL A 418 -36.43 -16.73 -16.53
C VAL A 418 -37.31 -17.64 -17.38
N THR A 419 -38.02 -17.03 -18.33
CA THR A 419 -38.64 -17.71 -19.46
C THR A 419 -38.02 -17.20 -20.75
N CYS A 420 -37.36 -18.08 -21.50
CA CYS A 420 -36.71 -17.75 -22.77
C CYS A 420 -37.66 -17.96 -23.95
N SER A 421 -37.31 -17.42 -25.12
CA SER A 421 -38.16 -17.46 -26.31
C SER A 421 -38.39 -18.88 -26.82
N ALA A 422 -37.40 -19.77 -26.73
CA ALA A 422 -37.52 -21.18 -27.08
C ALA A 422 -38.38 -22.00 -26.11
N HIS A 423 -38.92 -21.42 -25.03
CA HIS A 423 -39.90 -22.10 -24.19
C HIS A 423 -41.22 -22.37 -24.92
N ARG A 424 -41.58 -21.53 -25.89
CA ARG A 424 -42.81 -21.65 -26.68
C ARG A 424 -42.48 -22.13 -28.09
N GLU A 425 -42.92 -23.33 -28.42
CA GLU A 425 -42.94 -23.77 -29.81
C GLU A 425 -44.18 -23.17 -30.51
N PRO A 426 -44.03 -22.54 -31.69
CA PRO A 426 -45.19 -22.16 -32.48
C PRO A 426 -45.93 -23.42 -32.95
N ARG A 427 -47.18 -23.59 -32.51
CA ARG A 427 -48.12 -24.52 -33.13
C ARG A 427 -48.90 -23.77 -34.20
N LEU A 428 -48.75 -24.17 -35.47
CA LEU A 428 -49.73 -23.80 -36.49
C LEU A 428 -51.05 -24.47 -36.11
N VAL A 429 -52.07 -23.66 -35.82
CA VAL A 429 -53.43 -24.12 -35.58
C VAL A 429 -54.28 -23.54 -36.71
N GLY A 430 -54.80 -24.40 -37.57
CA GLY A 430 -55.60 -24.03 -38.73
C GLY A 430 -54.76 -23.92 -40.02
N GLY A 431 -54.58 -25.05 -40.68
CA GLY A 431 -54.43 -25.07 -42.14
C GLY A 431 -55.72 -25.67 -42.70
N GLU A 432 -56.61 -24.82 -43.23
CA GLU A 432 -57.59 -25.26 -44.23
C GLU A 432 -56.96 -25.19 -45.63
#